data_AF-A0A1E7N725-F1
#
_entry.id   AF-A0A1E7N725-F1
#
_cell.length_a   1.000
_cell.length_b   1.000
_cell.length_c   1.000
_cell.angle_alpha   90.00
_cell.angle_beta   90.00
_cell.angle_gamma   90.00
#
_symmetry.space_group_name_H-M   'P 1'
#
loop_
_entity.id
_entity.type
_entity.pdbx_description
1 polymer ?
#
loop_
_entity_poly.entity_id
_entity_poly.type
_entity_poly.pdbx_seq_one_letter_code
_entity_poly.pdbx_strand_id
1 'polypeptide(L)'
;MVDAVEEARRQLRENALPTSKEGWRARVPPAEERVMLGALADLVEVTAELATALSDRMTTIESPHFYKGAGSRLGDQARYLREAEQKVARRLG
;
A
#
# COMPACT_ATOMS: atom_id res chain seq x y z
N MET A 1 19.27 4.44 -1.66
CA MET A 1 17.80 4.40 -1.82
C MET A 1 17.28 2.97 -1.72
N VAL A 2 17.89 2.00 -2.44
CA VAL A 2 17.60 0.56 -2.31
C VAL A 2 17.74 0.08 -0.86
N ASP A 3 18.80 0.51 -0.15
CA ASP A 3 19.03 0.12 1.26
C ASP A 3 17.95 0.61 2.22
N ALA A 4 17.40 1.81 2.01
CA ALA A 4 16.34 2.35 2.86
C ALA A 4 15.01 1.60 2.66
N VAL A 5 14.74 1.16 1.43
CA VAL A 5 13.56 0.35 1.09
C VAL A 5 13.70 -1.06 1.65
N GLU A 6 14.89 -1.67 1.54
CA GLU A 6 15.14 -3.00 2.11
C GLU A 6 15.14 -2.99 3.65
N GLU A 7 15.67 -1.93 4.27
CA GLU A 7 15.58 -1.73 5.73
C GLU A 7 14.13 -1.57 6.19
N ALA A 8 13.35 -0.72 5.52
CA ALA A 8 11.92 -0.57 5.82
C ALA A 8 11.16 -1.89 5.64
N ARG A 9 11.51 -2.67 4.61
CA ARG A 9 10.92 -3.99 4.34
C ARG A 9 11.27 -5.01 5.41
N ARG A 10 12.52 -4.99 5.92
CA ARG A 10 12.95 -5.83 7.04
C ARG A 10 12.16 -5.50 8.30
N GLN A 11 12.10 -4.21 8.66
CA GLN A 11 11.38 -3.75 9.84
C GLN A 11 9.88 -4.06 9.78
N LEU A 12 9.25 -3.92 8.61
CA LEU A 12 7.86 -4.35 8.41
C LEU A 12 7.68 -5.86 8.65
N ARG A 13 8.58 -6.70 8.14
CA ARG A 13 8.49 -8.16 8.35
C ARG A 13 8.73 -8.57 9.79
N GLU A 14 9.65 -7.91 10.47
CA GLU A 14 10.02 -8.22 11.85
C GLU A 14 8.99 -7.69 12.85
N ASN A 15 8.35 -6.55 12.57
CA ASN A 15 7.54 -5.83 13.54
C ASN A 15 6.03 -5.75 13.22
N ALA A 16 5.60 -5.92 11.96
CA ALA A 16 4.22 -5.63 11.59
C ALA A 16 3.27 -6.84 11.65
N LEU A 17 3.78 -8.07 11.76
CA LEU A 17 2.93 -9.26 11.88
C LEU A 17 3.47 -10.21 12.95
N PRO A 18 2.61 -10.80 13.81
CA PRO A 18 3.02 -11.84 14.74
C PRO A 18 3.61 -13.01 13.95
N THR A 19 4.87 -13.36 14.23
CA THR A 19 5.62 -14.44 13.56
C THR A 19 5.13 -15.85 13.89
N SER A 20 4.13 -16.00 14.77
CA SER A 20 3.64 -17.31 15.14
C SER A 20 2.68 -17.89 14.08
N LYS A 21 2.90 -19.14 13.70
CA LYS A 21 1.97 -19.94 12.88
C LYS A 21 0.57 -20.07 13.52
N GLU A 22 0.41 -19.70 14.78
CA GLU A 22 -0.88 -19.59 15.48
C GLU A 22 -1.59 -18.25 15.20
N GLY A 23 -0.83 -17.17 14.94
CA GLY A 23 -1.33 -15.83 14.66
C GLY A 23 -2.07 -15.67 13.34
N TRP A 24 -1.78 -16.48 12.31
CA TRP A 24 -2.54 -16.45 11.03
C TRP A 24 -4.02 -16.86 11.21
N ARG A 25 -4.32 -17.57 12.31
CA ARG A 25 -5.67 -18.03 12.70
C ARG A 25 -6.34 -17.08 13.67
N ALA A 26 -5.59 -16.21 14.33
CA ALA A 26 -6.16 -15.11 15.08
C ALA A 26 -6.70 -14.11 14.04
N ARG A 27 -8.00 -14.21 13.76
CA ARG A 27 -8.69 -13.22 12.93
C ARG A 27 -8.39 -11.84 13.51
N VAL A 28 -7.74 -10.99 12.71
CA VAL A 28 -7.62 -9.57 13.00
C VAL A 28 -9.03 -9.06 13.34
N PRO A 29 -9.23 -8.41 14.49
CA PRO A 29 -10.50 -7.78 14.82
C PRO A 29 -10.94 -6.86 13.68
N PRO A 30 -12.22 -6.86 13.26
CA PRO A 30 -12.62 -6.08 12.07
C PRO A 30 -12.33 -4.57 12.19
N ALA A 31 -12.28 -4.02 13.41
CA ALA A 31 -11.85 -2.64 13.64
C ALA A 31 -10.38 -2.40 13.28
N GLU A 32 -9.48 -3.32 13.66
CA GLU A 32 -8.06 -3.28 13.31
C GLU A 32 -7.84 -3.54 11.81
N GLU A 33 -8.60 -4.46 11.23
CA GLU A 33 -8.57 -4.75 9.79
C GLU A 33 -8.92 -3.49 8.97
N ARG A 34 -9.96 -2.75 9.38
CA ARG A 34 -10.34 -1.48 8.76
C ARG A 34 -9.19 -0.47 8.81
N VAL A 35 -8.58 -0.28 9.99
CA VAL A 35 -7.48 0.69 10.15
C VAL A 35 -6.28 0.31 9.27
N MET A 36 -5.93 -0.97 9.22
CA MET A 36 -4.82 -1.44 8.38
C MET A 36 -5.10 -1.29 6.88
N LEU A 37 -6.33 -1.57 6.42
CA LEU A 37 -6.72 -1.35 5.02
C LEU A 37 -6.65 0.12 4.64
N GLY A 38 -7.09 1.02 5.52
CA GLY A 38 -6.97 2.46 5.32
C GLY A 38 -5.50 2.92 5.23
N ALA A 39 -4.66 2.49 6.17
CA ALA A 39 -3.24 2.82 6.17
C ALA A 39 -2.49 2.28 4.93
N LEU A 40 -2.85 1.08 4.46
CA LEU A 40 -2.32 0.53 3.21
C LEU A 40 -2.77 1.34 1.99
N ALA A 41 -4.04 1.78 1.96
CA ALA A 41 -4.52 2.63 0.89
C ALA A 41 -3.74 3.95 0.85
N ASP A 42 -3.57 4.63 1.98
CA ASP A 42 -2.80 5.88 2.09
C ASP A 42 -1.37 5.72 1.54
N LEU A 43 -0.67 4.64 1.92
CA LEU A 43 0.70 4.38 1.47
C LEU A 43 0.77 4.19 -0.06
N VAL A 44 -0.19 3.45 -0.62
CA VAL A 44 -0.26 3.19 -2.05
C VAL A 44 -0.62 4.46 -2.84
N GLU A 45 -1.50 5.32 -2.31
CA GLU A 45 -1.82 6.64 -2.87
C GLU A 45 -0.57 7.53 -2.96
N VAL A 46 0.18 7.67 -1.86
CA VAL A 46 1.43 8.43 -1.83
C VAL A 46 2.45 7.90 -2.84
N THR A 47 2.54 6.57 -2.98
CA THR A 47 3.44 5.95 -3.96
C THR A 47 2.99 6.23 -5.41
N ALA A 48 1.68 6.26 -5.66
CA ALA A 48 1.12 6.62 -6.97
C ALA A 48 1.40 8.08 -7.32
N GLU A 49 1.28 8.99 -6.36
CA GLU A 49 1.61 10.41 -6.51
C GLU A 49 3.10 10.59 -6.82
N LEU A 50 3.98 9.90 -6.10
CA LEU A 50 5.42 9.92 -6.37
C LEU A 50 5.74 9.43 -7.80
N ALA A 51 5.11 8.34 -8.25
CA ALA A 51 5.29 7.82 -9.60
C ALA A 51 4.85 8.85 -10.65
N THR A 52 3.73 9.54 -10.43
CA THR A 52 3.25 10.62 -11.30
C THR A 52 4.23 11.79 -11.32
N ALA A 53 4.70 12.24 -10.16
CA ALA A 53 5.68 13.33 -10.05
C ALA A 53 7.01 12.97 -10.72
N LEU A 54 7.43 11.70 -10.67
CA LEU A 54 8.61 11.22 -11.40
C LEU A 54 8.37 11.27 -12.91
N SER A 55 7.21 10.82 -13.39
CA SER A 55 6.86 10.90 -14.82
C SER A 55 7.03 12.31 -15.38
N ASP A 56 6.56 13.32 -14.64
CA ASP A 56 6.59 14.73 -15.07
C ASP A 56 8.00 15.33 -15.13
N ARG A 57 8.98 14.71 -14.46
CA ARG A 57 10.36 15.22 -14.34
C ARG A 57 11.36 14.46 -15.23
N MET A 58 10.94 13.41 -15.92
CA MET A 58 11.82 12.63 -16.79
C MET A 58 12.05 13.31 -18.15
N THR A 59 13.28 13.22 -18.66
CA THR A 59 13.72 13.89 -19.89
C THR A 59 13.81 12.95 -21.10
N THR A 60 13.82 11.64 -20.87
CA THR A 60 13.75 10.60 -21.92
C THR A 60 12.30 10.24 -22.21
N ILE A 61 11.95 9.83 -23.44
CA ILE A 61 10.55 9.58 -23.83
C ILE A 61 10.00 8.27 -23.21
N GLU A 62 10.84 7.25 -23.03
CA GLU A 62 10.39 5.92 -22.58
C GLU A 62 10.05 5.87 -21.08
N SER A 63 10.80 6.60 -20.24
CA SER A 63 10.64 6.58 -18.79
C SER A 63 9.33 7.21 -18.27
N PRO A 64 8.83 8.35 -18.79
CA PRO A 64 7.53 8.93 -18.42
C PRO A 64 6.38 7.96 -18.62
N HIS A 65 6.32 7.26 -19.76
CA HIS A 65 5.25 6.29 -20.03
C HIS A 65 5.22 5.16 -18.99
N PHE A 66 6.40 4.67 -18.60
CA PHE A 66 6.51 3.65 -17.56
C PHE A 66 6.00 4.16 -16.21
N TYR A 67 6.45 5.35 -15.77
CA TYR A 67 6.06 5.93 -14.49
C TYR A 67 4.57 6.30 -14.43
N LYS A 68 4.02 6.84 -15.52
CA LYS A 68 2.58 7.10 -15.63
C LYS A 68 1.76 5.81 -15.51
N GLY A 69 2.19 4.74 -16.19
CA GLY A 69 1.55 3.43 -16.08
C GLY A 69 1.67 2.80 -14.69
N ALA A 70 2.80 2.99 -14.00
CA ALA A 70 2.97 2.58 -12.61
C ALA A 70 2.04 3.37 -11.67
N GLY A 71 1.99 4.69 -11.79
CA GLY A 71 1.11 5.56 -11.00
C GLY A 71 -0.36 5.18 -11.14
N SER A 72 -0.84 4.97 -12.37
CA SER A 72 -2.22 4.53 -12.62
C SER A 72 -2.56 3.22 -11.93
N ARG A 73 -1.69 2.20 -12.04
CA ARG A 73 -1.91 0.89 -11.42
C ARG A 73 -1.91 0.98 -9.90
N LEU A 74 -1.04 1.78 -9.31
CA LEU A 74 -1.02 2.01 -7.87
C LEU A 74 -2.30 2.71 -7.41
N GLY A 75 -2.77 3.74 -8.14
CA GLY A 75 -4.06 4.39 -7.86
C GLY A 75 -5.24 3.42 -7.86
N ASP A 76 -5.28 2.47 -8.80
CA ASP A 76 -6.29 1.41 -8.81
C ASP A 76 -6.19 0.50 -7.57
N GLN A 77 -4.99 0.13 -7.14
CA GLN A 77 -4.81 -0.69 -5.94
C GLN A 77 -5.25 0.03 -4.66
N ALA A 78 -4.92 1.32 -4.53
CA ALA A 78 -5.40 2.16 -3.43
C ALA A 78 -6.93 2.17 -3.38
N ARG A 79 -7.59 2.36 -4.53
CA ARG A 79 -9.06 2.32 -4.64
C ARG A 79 -9.62 0.98 -4.15
N TYR A 80 -9.05 -0.15 -4.55
CA TYR A 80 -9.51 -1.46 -4.07
C TYR A 80 -9.33 -1.65 -2.56
N LEU A 81 -8.26 -1.11 -1.98
CA LEU A 81 -8.05 -1.12 -0.53
C LEU A 81 -9.10 -0.27 0.21
N ARG A 82 -9.44 0.92 -0.32
CA ARG A 82 -10.55 1.75 0.21
C ARG A 82 -11.89 1.06 0.11
N GLU A 83 -12.18 0.39 -0.99
CA GLU A 83 -13.42 -0.38 -1.14
C GLU A 83 -13.50 -1.53 -0.14
N ALA A 84 -12.38 -2.20 0.14
CA ALA A 84 -12.29 -3.22 1.18
C ALA A 84 -12.50 -2.61 2.58
N GLU A 85 -11.83 -1.50 2.88
CA GLU A 85 -12.02 -0.75 4.13
C GLU A 85 -13.49 -0.42 4.37
N GLN A 86 -14.17 0.12 3.35
CA GLN A 86 -15.59 0.48 3.42
C GLN A 86 -16.48 -0.74 3.65
N LYS A 87 -16.18 -1.88 3.01
CA LYS A 87 -16.91 -3.14 3.25
C LYS A 87 -16.76 -3.61 4.70
N VAL A 88 -15.58 -3.46 5.29
CA VAL A 88 -15.35 -3.79 6.72
C VAL A 88 -16.08 -2.78 7.62
N ALA A 89 -16.00 -1.49 7.32
CA ALA A 89 -16.70 -0.45 8.07
C ALA A 89 -18.22 -0.68 8.13
N ARG A 90 -18.84 -1.12 7.02
CA ARG A 90 -20.27 -1.48 6.97
C ARG A 90 -20.66 -2.71 7.80
N ARG A 91 -19.70 -3.57 8.16
CA ARG A 91 -19.95 -4.74 9.04
C ARG A 91 -19.87 -4.36 10.52
N LEU A 92 -19.26 -3.22 10.85
CA LEU A 92 -19.04 -2.73 12.20
C LEU A 92 -20.15 -1.78 12.70
N GLY A 93 -20.91 -1.17 11.78
CA GLY A 93 -22.11 -0.37 12.07
C GLY A 93 -23.38 -1.15 11.75
#